data_AF-A0A7S2V404-F1
#
_entry.id   AF-A0A7S2V404-F1
#
_cell.length_a   1.000
_cell.length_b   1.000
_cell.length_c   1.000
_cell.angle_alpha   90.00
_cell.angle_beta   90.00
_cell.angle_gamma   90.00
#
_symmetry.space_group_name_H-M   'P 1'
#
loop_
_entity.id
_entity.type
_entity.pdbx_description
1 polymer ?
#
loop_
_entity_poly.entity_id
_entity_poly.type
_entity_poly.pdbx_seq_one_letter_code
_entity_poly.pdbx_strand_id
1 'polypeptide(L)'
;MSWKKPKGRKDAEDITQQLYLKIQPQPPACPPVNQLFEVNVFLVDENDQPKCGNEYPLVVSLVFADNHNEEVPRNGIIVVDPRTPAKIDRNGCGTLRLAIKDLPMSFNSRPFALKISSAFNADVDPHSVEGLQAALRAKRVGRPNYLIASAFSDKVIAVKHHLVLEPGYTIPDTAYKDEGGEDKFLEIRLVLVDLNGDRITDREVPLKLSLLYANRKLVGTQDLLAMRSNEEPKIDRSGSFSCHCRIKDVSKNHQKQAFRIQVSPNTVAQPSNFDIGAFFSEPIEVKSKRKRKTQQAQQQSAAEGSDDAKSLSSGSGKKRRSSRVRSVPNKDETWFIKTEQYNKPFLEVKPHLEAHREWIAKLRESGHCITSGHRLDSDGCPGEERLMIFTAQSYAAAEALMLQDPLVANDCVIWQLNGWVPEVGGLELC
;
A
#
# COMPACT_ATOMS: atom_id res chain seq x y z
N MET A 1 -2.44 31.12 63.24
CA MET A 1 -3.62 30.71 62.44
C MET A 1 -3.16 29.80 61.33
N SER A 2 -3.73 28.60 61.28
CA SER A 2 -3.38 27.52 60.34
C SER A 2 -3.92 27.83 58.94
N TRP A 3 -3.03 27.99 57.96
CA TRP A 3 -3.40 27.91 56.55
C TRP A 3 -3.48 26.43 56.16
N LYS A 4 -4.70 25.89 56.08
CA LYS A 4 -4.93 24.57 55.49
C LYS A 4 -4.80 24.68 53.97
N LYS A 5 -3.88 23.91 53.37
CA LYS A 5 -3.87 23.66 51.93
C LYS A 5 -5.27 23.20 51.47
N PRO A 6 -5.82 23.71 50.37
CA PRO A 6 -6.96 23.07 49.73
C PRO A 6 -6.53 21.66 49.35
N LYS A 7 -7.31 20.65 49.73
CA LYS A 7 -7.14 19.27 49.26
C LYS A 7 -7.08 19.30 47.73
N GLY A 8 -5.93 18.93 47.18
CA GLY A 8 -5.77 18.71 45.75
C GLY A 8 -6.84 17.73 45.29
N ARG A 9 -7.71 18.17 44.38
CA ARG A 9 -8.63 17.31 43.65
C ARG A 9 -7.77 16.33 42.83
N LYS A 10 -7.89 15.05 43.13
CA LYS A 10 -7.51 13.94 42.21
C LYS A 10 -8.29 14.00 40.88
N ASP A 11 -9.33 14.83 40.80
CA ASP A 11 -10.28 14.90 39.67
C ASP A 11 -9.72 15.58 38.40
N ALA A 12 -8.52 16.15 38.44
CA ALA A 12 -7.89 16.84 37.30
C ALA A 12 -6.97 15.93 36.46
N GLU A 13 -6.37 14.90 37.07
CA GLU A 13 -5.55 13.89 36.36
C GLU A 13 -6.37 12.91 35.54
N ASP A 14 -7.67 12.77 35.82
CA ASP A 14 -8.56 11.79 35.16
C ASP A 14 -9.19 12.32 33.85
N ILE A 15 -8.88 13.56 33.47
CA ILE A 15 -9.40 14.22 32.23
C ILE A 15 -8.38 14.11 31.08
N THR A 16 -7.20 13.56 31.31
CA THR A 16 -6.11 13.51 30.31
C THR A 16 -5.97 12.15 29.61
N GLN A 17 -6.63 11.09 30.08
CA GLN A 17 -6.55 9.80 29.38
C GLN A 17 -7.37 9.84 28.10
N GLN A 18 -6.67 9.98 26.97
CA GLN A 18 -7.25 9.82 25.65
C GLN A 18 -7.40 8.31 25.35
N LEU A 19 -8.63 7.88 25.08
CA LEU A 19 -8.91 6.52 24.66
C LEU A 19 -9.18 6.49 23.15
N TYR A 20 -8.88 5.37 22.51
CA TYR A 20 -9.22 5.15 21.11
C TYR A 20 -9.67 3.72 20.86
N LEU A 21 -10.48 3.56 19.81
CA LEU A 21 -10.87 2.26 19.31
C LEU A 21 -9.78 1.74 18.38
N LYS A 22 -9.57 0.42 18.40
CA LYS A 22 -8.61 -0.28 17.54
C LYS A 22 -9.26 -1.49 16.90
N ILE A 23 -9.15 -1.61 15.59
CA ILE A 23 -9.61 -2.79 14.84
C ILE A 23 -8.43 -3.74 14.67
N GLN A 24 -8.53 -4.96 15.19
CA GLN A 24 -7.45 -5.93 15.06
C GLN A 24 -7.95 -7.40 15.11
N PRO A 25 -7.64 -8.25 14.13
CA PRO A 25 -7.00 -7.92 12.86
C PRO A 25 -7.88 -7.01 12.00
N GLN A 26 -7.29 -6.43 10.96
CA GLN A 26 -8.03 -5.67 9.93
C GLN A 26 -9.06 -6.60 9.24
N PRO A 27 -10.21 -6.06 8.81
CA PRO A 27 -11.24 -6.85 8.15
C PRO A 27 -10.73 -7.45 6.83
N PRO A 28 -11.44 -8.45 6.27
CA PRO A 28 -11.13 -8.95 4.93
C PRO A 28 -11.10 -7.80 3.92
N ALA A 29 -10.07 -7.76 3.07
CA ALA A 29 -9.92 -6.71 2.06
C ALA A 29 -11.01 -6.80 0.97
N CYS A 30 -11.49 -8.01 0.69
CA CYS A 30 -12.55 -8.26 -0.29
C CYS A 30 -13.64 -9.16 0.31
N PRO A 31 -14.50 -8.65 1.22
CA PRO A 31 -15.57 -9.45 1.78
C PRO A 31 -16.66 -9.69 0.72
N PRO A 32 -17.28 -10.88 0.67
CA PRO A 32 -18.44 -11.12 -0.16
C PRO A 32 -19.60 -10.18 0.18
N VAL A 33 -20.23 -9.60 -0.84
CA VAL A 33 -21.43 -8.78 -0.65
C VAL A 33 -22.54 -9.64 -0.04
N ASN A 34 -23.32 -9.05 0.87
CA ASN A 34 -24.40 -9.67 1.64
C ASN A 34 -24.00 -10.76 2.64
N GLN A 35 -22.74 -11.18 2.68
CA GLN A 35 -22.26 -12.19 3.63
C GLN A 35 -21.72 -11.54 4.90
N LEU A 36 -21.90 -12.24 6.03
CA LEU A 36 -21.36 -11.81 7.32
C LEU A 36 -19.85 -12.09 7.40
N PHE A 37 -19.08 -11.13 7.89
CA PHE A 37 -17.69 -11.29 8.32
C PHE A 37 -17.49 -10.72 9.72
N GLU A 38 -16.46 -11.19 10.41
CA GLU A 38 -16.17 -10.78 11.79
C GLU A 38 -15.11 -9.69 11.87
N VAL A 39 -15.32 -8.75 12.79
CA VAL A 39 -14.38 -7.68 13.13
C VAL A 39 -14.28 -7.59 14.65
N ASN A 40 -13.06 -7.57 15.16
CA ASN A 40 -12.80 -7.36 16.58
C ASN A 40 -12.34 -5.93 16.82
N VAL A 41 -12.93 -5.30 17.82
CA VAL A 41 -12.68 -3.92 18.22
C VAL A 41 -12.23 -3.91 19.67
N PHE A 42 -11.17 -3.17 19.95
CA PHE A 42 -10.61 -3.00 21.29
C PHE A 42 -10.68 -1.53 21.68
N LEU A 43 -10.96 -1.27 22.94
CA LEU A 43 -10.79 0.04 23.56
C LEU A 43 -9.44 0.08 24.25
N VAL A 44 -8.57 1.00 23.83
CA VAL A 44 -7.21 1.10 24.36
C VAL A 44 -6.87 2.53 24.79
N ASP A 45 -5.89 2.65 25.65
CA ASP A 45 -5.27 3.92 26.02
C ASP A 45 -4.11 4.31 25.08
N GLU A 46 -3.49 5.46 25.32
CA GLU A 46 -2.33 5.99 24.60
C GLU A 46 -1.11 5.05 24.52
N ASN A 47 -1.03 4.05 25.41
CA ASN A 47 0.04 3.05 25.44
C ASN A 47 -0.40 1.71 24.84
N ASP A 48 -1.48 1.70 24.05
CA ASP A 48 -2.08 0.53 23.42
C ASP A 48 -2.55 -0.54 24.44
N GLN A 49 -2.78 -0.17 25.70
CA GLN A 49 -3.24 -1.09 26.74
C GLN A 49 -4.78 -1.15 26.79
N PRO A 50 -5.38 -2.34 26.92
CA PRO A 50 -6.83 -2.50 26.92
C PRO A 50 -7.47 -1.83 28.14
N LYS A 51 -8.47 -0.96 27.89
CA LYS A 51 -9.24 -0.29 28.93
C LYS A 51 -10.49 -1.11 29.27
N CYS A 52 -10.50 -1.70 30.45
CA CYS A 52 -11.60 -2.52 30.97
C CYS A 52 -12.50 -1.75 31.96
N GLY A 53 -13.68 -2.29 32.26
CA GLY A 53 -14.53 -1.90 33.38
C GLY A 53 -15.89 -1.30 33.00
N ASN A 54 -16.01 -0.71 31.81
CA ASN A 54 -17.23 -0.08 31.32
C ASN A 54 -17.66 -0.67 29.98
N GLU A 55 -18.96 -0.62 29.69
CA GLU A 55 -19.50 -0.97 28.36
C GLU A 55 -19.69 0.30 27.53
N TYR A 56 -19.32 0.23 26.25
CA TYR A 56 -19.45 1.37 25.33
C TYR A 56 -20.22 0.96 24.08
N PRO A 57 -21.44 1.48 23.85
CA PRO A 57 -22.14 1.28 22.58
C PRO A 57 -21.35 1.88 21.42
N LEU A 58 -21.33 1.17 20.30
CA LEU A 58 -20.61 1.54 19.08
C LEU A 58 -21.59 1.87 17.95
N VAL A 59 -21.16 2.77 17.07
CA VAL A 59 -21.77 3.05 15.78
C VAL A 59 -20.80 2.56 14.70
N VAL A 60 -21.34 1.82 13.74
CA VAL A 60 -20.58 1.31 12.59
C VAL A 60 -21.13 1.98 11.34
N SER A 61 -20.28 2.69 10.61
CA SER A 61 -20.61 3.30 9.32
C SER A 61 -19.56 2.94 8.26
N LEU A 62 -19.89 3.21 6.99
CA LEU A 62 -18.94 3.16 5.88
C LEU A 62 -18.55 4.57 5.48
N VAL A 63 -17.26 4.75 5.28
CA VAL A 63 -16.66 5.94 4.65
C VAL A 63 -15.96 5.51 3.37
N PHE A 64 -15.64 6.45 2.50
CA PHE A 64 -14.78 6.14 1.36
C PHE A 64 -13.32 6.02 1.81
N ALA A 65 -12.60 5.00 1.32
CA ALA A 65 -11.22 4.75 1.74
C ALA A 65 -10.20 5.77 1.18
N ASP A 66 -10.59 6.54 0.15
CA ASP A 66 -9.79 7.66 -0.36
C ASP A 66 -10.05 8.96 0.42
N ASN A 67 -11.13 9.04 1.20
CA ASN A 67 -11.48 10.18 2.03
C ASN A 67 -12.33 9.74 3.23
N HIS A 68 -11.66 9.46 4.35
CA HIS A 68 -12.31 8.97 5.58
C HIS A 68 -13.30 9.97 6.23
N ASN A 69 -13.32 11.23 5.76
CA ASN A 69 -14.28 12.23 6.22
C ASN A 69 -15.60 12.18 5.44
N GLU A 70 -15.64 11.45 4.32
CA GLU A 70 -16.82 11.34 3.48
C GLU A 70 -17.54 10.02 3.74
N GLU A 71 -18.72 10.10 4.35
CA GLU A 71 -19.57 8.93 4.59
C GLU A 71 -20.25 8.48 3.29
N VAL A 72 -20.46 7.16 3.16
CA VAL A 72 -21.16 6.61 1.99
C VAL A 72 -22.64 7.02 2.07
N PRO A 73 -23.19 7.76 1.08
CA PRO A 73 -24.46 8.47 1.21
C PRO A 73 -25.69 7.57 0.95
N ARG A 74 -25.75 6.42 1.63
CA ARG A 74 -26.94 5.54 1.61
C ARG A 74 -27.00 4.69 2.88
N ASN A 75 -28.17 4.75 3.51
CA ASN A 75 -28.44 4.01 4.74
C ASN A 75 -28.56 2.51 4.48
N GLY A 76 -28.14 1.70 5.45
CA GLY A 76 -28.30 0.24 5.42
C GLY A 76 -27.33 -0.52 4.51
N ILE A 77 -26.29 0.15 3.97
CA ILE A 77 -25.23 -0.56 3.24
C ILE A 77 -24.45 -1.46 4.20
N ILE A 78 -24.07 -0.96 5.38
CA ILE A 78 -23.45 -1.78 6.41
C ILE A 78 -24.50 -2.19 7.43
N VAL A 79 -24.56 -3.49 7.71
CA VAL A 79 -25.50 -4.07 8.66
C VAL A 79 -24.72 -4.84 9.71
N VAL A 80 -24.99 -4.53 10.99
CA VAL A 80 -24.51 -5.30 12.13
C VAL A 80 -25.49 -6.43 12.42
N ASP A 81 -25.00 -7.66 12.58
CA ASP A 81 -25.80 -8.80 13.01
C ASP A 81 -26.36 -8.54 14.43
N PRO A 82 -27.68 -8.59 14.64
CA PRO A 82 -28.28 -8.41 15.97
C PRO A 82 -27.74 -9.36 17.05
N ARG A 83 -27.17 -10.51 16.67
CA ARG A 83 -26.55 -11.48 17.58
C ARG A 83 -25.22 -11.00 18.16
N THR A 84 -24.58 -10.02 17.53
CA THR A 84 -23.35 -9.37 17.98
C THR A 84 -23.60 -7.87 18.11
N PRO A 85 -24.24 -7.42 19.21
CA PRO A 85 -24.54 -6.01 19.40
C PRO A 85 -23.29 -5.14 19.26
N ALA A 86 -23.43 -4.00 18.59
CA ALA A 86 -22.33 -3.05 18.41
C ALA A 86 -21.97 -2.40 19.76
N LYS A 87 -21.10 -3.05 20.53
CA LYS A 87 -20.61 -2.54 21.81
C LYS A 87 -19.24 -3.11 22.17
N ILE A 88 -18.47 -2.34 22.92
CA ILE A 88 -17.35 -2.81 23.74
C ILE A 88 -17.91 -3.33 25.07
N ASP A 89 -17.47 -4.52 25.48
CA ASP A 89 -17.82 -5.15 26.75
C ASP A 89 -16.94 -4.66 27.91
N ARG A 90 -17.17 -5.18 29.11
CA ARG A 90 -16.40 -4.79 30.31
C ARG A 90 -14.94 -5.26 30.29
N ASN A 91 -14.56 -6.12 29.36
CA ASN A 91 -13.17 -6.54 29.15
C ASN A 91 -12.44 -5.63 28.14
N GLY A 92 -13.09 -4.55 27.68
CA GLY A 92 -12.49 -3.60 26.76
C GLY A 92 -12.41 -4.10 25.31
N CYS A 93 -13.17 -5.14 24.96
CA CYS A 93 -13.23 -5.65 23.59
C CYS A 93 -14.68 -5.88 23.11
N GLY A 94 -14.87 -5.99 21.81
CA GLY A 94 -16.16 -6.31 21.19
C GLY A 94 -15.96 -7.00 19.86
N THR A 95 -16.75 -8.05 19.61
CA THR A 95 -16.79 -8.73 18.31
C THR A 95 -18.05 -8.34 17.57
N LEU A 96 -17.89 -7.88 16.34
CA LEU A 96 -18.95 -7.43 15.46
C LEU A 96 -19.03 -8.37 14.25
N ARG A 97 -20.23 -8.88 13.95
CA ARG A 97 -20.50 -9.53 12.66
C ARG A 97 -21.19 -8.54 11.75
N LEU A 98 -20.56 -8.25 10.62
CA LEU A 98 -20.94 -7.19 9.70
C LEU A 98 -21.23 -7.76 8.31
N ALA A 99 -22.18 -7.19 7.59
CA ALA A 99 -22.39 -7.45 6.17
C ALA A 99 -22.49 -6.15 5.39
N ILE A 100 -21.74 -6.06 4.28
CA ILE A 100 -21.86 -4.97 3.31
C ILE A 100 -22.87 -5.38 2.24
N LYS A 101 -23.91 -4.59 2.02
CA LYS A 101 -25.10 -4.92 1.21
C LYS A 101 -25.04 -4.40 -0.22
N ASP A 102 -24.03 -3.59 -0.55
CA ASP A 102 -23.88 -3.00 -1.88
C ASP A 102 -22.41 -3.01 -2.32
N LEU A 103 -22.18 -2.83 -3.61
CA LEU A 103 -20.87 -2.83 -4.23
C LEU A 103 -20.31 -1.41 -4.34
N PRO A 104 -18.98 -1.23 -4.31
CA PRO A 104 -18.31 0.04 -4.64
C PRO A 104 -18.74 0.63 -5.98
N MET A 105 -19.09 -0.21 -6.96
CA MET A 105 -19.56 0.24 -8.28
C MET A 105 -20.80 1.14 -8.21
N SER A 106 -21.67 0.93 -7.21
CA SER A 106 -22.84 1.78 -6.96
C SER A 106 -22.47 3.19 -6.48
N PHE A 107 -21.20 3.43 -6.16
CA PHE A 107 -20.65 4.66 -5.60
C PHE A 107 -19.38 5.08 -6.36
N ASN A 108 -19.50 5.19 -7.68
CA ASN A 108 -18.41 5.60 -8.58
C ASN A 108 -17.16 4.71 -8.51
N SER A 109 -17.33 3.43 -8.16
CA SER A 109 -16.22 2.48 -7.99
C SER A 109 -15.20 2.94 -6.95
N ARG A 110 -15.64 3.68 -5.93
CA ARG A 110 -14.78 4.11 -4.82
C ARG A 110 -14.79 3.05 -3.73
N PRO A 111 -13.62 2.57 -3.29
CA PRO A 111 -13.53 1.56 -2.26
C PRO A 111 -13.97 2.12 -0.90
N PHE A 112 -14.41 1.24 0.00
CA PHE A 112 -14.91 1.62 1.32
C PHE A 112 -13.85 1.42 2.42
N ALA A 113 -14.07 2.03 3.56
CA ALA A 113 -13.44 1.67 4.83
C ALA A 113 -14.52 1.64 5.94
N LEU A 114 -14.33 0.80 6.94
CA LEU A 114 -15.17 0.81 8.15
C LEU A 114 -14.76 1.99 9.02
N LYS A 115 -15.74 2.75 9.50
CA LYS A 115 -15.58 3.70 10.61
C LYS A 115 -16.34 3.15 11.80
N ILE A 116 -15.64 2.93 12.91
CA ILE A 116 -16.23 2.47 14.17
C ILE A 116 -16.04 3.56 15.21
N SER A 117 -17.13 4.09 15.71
CA SER A 117 -17.15 5.22 16.64
C SER A 117 -17.91 4.85 17.90
N SER A 118 -17.59 5.50 19.02
CA SER A 118 -18.42 5.41 20.23
C SER A 118 -19.73 6.17 19.99
N ALA A 119 -20.87 5.57 20.33
CA ALA A 119 -22.18 6.20 20.18
C ALA A 119 -22.35 7.46 21.07
N PHE A 120 -21.46 7.66 22.04
CA PHE A 120 -21.47 8.86 22.89
C PHE A 120 -20.94 10.12 22.19
N ASN A 121 -20.14 9.97 21.14
CA ASN A 121 -19.46 11.08 20.45
C ASN A 121 -19.22 10.81 18.95
N ALA A 122 -20.11 10.04 18.30
CA ALA A 122 -19.94 9.57 16.91
C ALA A 122 -19.74 10.70 15.88
N ASP A 123 -20.28 11.89 16.15
CA ASP A 123 -20.28 13.05 15.25
C ASP A 123 -19.24 14.13 15.61
N VAL A 124 -18.38 13.87 16.61
CA VAL A 124 -17.50 14.92 17.16
C VAL A 124 -16.05 14.47 17.13
N ASP A 125 -15.21 15.22 16.43
CA ASP A 125 -13.76 15.03 16.46
C ASP A 125 -13.26 15.24 17.90
N PRO A 126 -12.66 14.23 18.55
CA PRO A 126 -12.17 14.34 19.91
C PRO A 126 -11.05 15.38 20.08
N HIS A 127 -10.36 15.76 19.01
CA HIS A 127 -9.31 16.79 19.04
C HIS A 127 -9.84 18.20 18.77
N SER A 128 -11.12 18.33 18.41
CA SER A 128 -11.75 19.63 18.19
C SER A 128 -12.15 20.30 19.52
N VAL A 129 -12.27 21.63 19.48
CA VAL A 129 -12.80 22.42 20.60
C VAL A 129 -14.23 21.96 20.97
N GLU A 130 -15.03 21.56 19.97
CA GLU A 130 -16.38 21.03 20.16
C GLU A 130 -16.37 19.67 20.88
N GLY A 131 -15.41 18.80 20.54
CA GLY A 131 -15.16 17.52 21.22
C GLY A 131 -14.85 17.71 22.69
N LEU A 132 -13.91 18.58 23.01
CA LEU A 132 -13.55 18.92 24.40
C LEU A 132 -14.75 19.50 25.17
N GLN A 133 -15.55 20.36 24.55
CA GLN A 133 -16.77 20.90 25.17
C GLN A 133 -17.85 19.84 25.38
N ALA A 134 -18.05 18.91 24.44
CA ALA A 134 -18.99 17.80 24.57
C ALA A 134 -18.61 16.86 25.72
N ALA A 135 -17.32 16.55 25.87
CA ALA A 135 -16.79 15.74 26.97
C ALA A 135 -17.04 16.39 28.34
N LEU A 136 -16.79 17.70 28.45
CA LEU A 136 -17.04 18.46 29.69
C LEU A 136 -18.53 18.53 30.04
N ARG A 137 -19.44 18.53 29.06
CA ARG A 137 -20.89 18.44 29.28
C ARG A 137 -21.31 17.04 29.76
N ALA A 138 -20.75 15.98 29.18
CA ALA A 138 -21.03 14.59 29.58
C ALA A 138 -20.69 14.33 31.07
N LYS A 139 -19.62 14.95 31.58
CA LYS A 139 -19.21 14.94 33.00
C LYS A 139 -20.30 15.45 33.95
N ARG A 140 -21.10 16.43 33.53
CA ARG A 140 -22.18 17.00 34.37
C ARG A 140 -23.40 16.10 34.49
N VAL A 141 -23.53 15.09 33.61
CA VAL A 141 -24.69 14.18 33.52
C VAL A 141 -24.32 12.75 33.95
N GLY A 142 -23.15 12.56 34.60
CA GLY A 142 -22.73 11.25 35.11
C GLY A 142 -22.33 10.24 34.03
N ARG A 143 -22.03 10.68 32.80
CA ARG A 143 -21.48 9.84 31.73
C ARG A 143 -19.95 9.71 31.89
N PRO A 144 -19.33 8.62 31.40
CA PRO A 144 -17.88 8.46 31.44
C PRO A 144 -17.16 9.64 30.75
N ASN A 145 -16.07 10.12 31.37
CA ASN A 145 -15.35 11.35 31.00
C ASN A 145 -14.41 11.22 29.78
N TYR A 146 -14.49 10.14 29.02
CA TYR A 146 -13.49 9.85 27.98
C TYR A 146 -14.00 10.23 26.60
N LEU A 147 -13.24 11.05 25.88
CA LEU A 147 -13.34 11.16 24.44
C LEU A 147 -12.69 9.93 23.82
N ILE A 148 -13.49 9.14 23.12
CA ILE A 148 -13.02 7.93 22.46
C ILE A 148 -12.84 8.25 20.98
N ALA A 149 -11.61 8.18 20.48
CA ALA A 149 -11.34 8.34 19.06
C ALA A 149 -11.85 7.14 18.25
N SER A 150 -12.34 7.42 17.05
CA SER A 150 -12.89 6.41 16.15
C SER A 150 -11.77 5.55 15.57
N ALA A 151 -12.08 4.29 15.28
CA ALA A 151 -11.21 3.40 14.52
C ALA A 151 -11.60 3.42 13.05
N PHE A 152 -10.61 3.33 12.17
CA PHE A 152 -10.79 3.13 10.75
C PHE A 152 -10.16 1.81 10.34
N SER A 153 -10.80 1.09 9.42
CA SER A 153 -10.19 -0.09 8.81
C SER A 153 -9.31 0.28 7.62
N ASP A 154 -8.46 -0.65 7.22
CA ASP A 154 -7.89 -0.69 5.88
C ASP A 154 -9.00 -0.70 4.82
N LYS A 155 -8.61 -0.46 3.57
CA LYS A 155 -9.49 -0.52 2.40
C LYS A 155 -10.24 -1.86 2.29
N VAL A 156 -11.56 -1.76 2.14
CA VAL A 156 -12.52 -2.85 1.94
C VAL A 156 -13.25 -2.67 0.60
N ILE A 157 -13.27 -3.73 -0.20
CA ILE A 157 -13.95 -3.79 -1.50
C ILE A 157 -14.97 -4.93 -1.44
N ALA A 158 -16.25 -4.63 -1.25
CA ALA A 158 -17.27 -5.67 -1.31
C ALA A 158 -17.37 -6.23 -2.74
N VAL A 159 -17.40 -7.56 -2.87
CA VAL A 159 -17.30 -8.26 -4.16
C VAL A 159 -18.37 -9.32 -4.32
N LYS A 160 -18.70 -9.64 -5.58
CA LYS A 160 -19.59 -10.75 -5.96
C LYS A 160 -18.81 -12.00 -6.41
N HIS A 161 -17.55 -11.83 -6.77
CA HIS A 161 -16.75 -12.88 -7.39
C HIS A 161 -15.33 -12.84 -6.86
N HIS A 162 -14.63 -13.96 -6.94
CA HIS A 162 -13.26 -14.09 -6.48
C HIS A 162 -12.38 -14.76 -7.53
N LEU A 163 -11.12 -14.31 -7.58
CA LEU A 163 -10.06 -15.07 -8.20
C LEU A 163 -9.51 -16.05 -7.17
N VAL A 164 -9.60 -17.34 -7.47
CA VAL A 164 -9.10 -18.41 -6.60
C VAL A 164 -8.10 -19.28 -7.37
N LEU A 165 -7.16 -19.88 -6.64
CA LEU A 165 -6.21 -20.82 -7.21
C LEU A 165 -6.96 -22.05 -7.73
N GLU A 166 -6.64 -22.49 -8.94
CA GLU A 166 -7.26 -23.68 -9.52
C GLU A 166 -6.96 -24.90 -8.64
N PRO A 167 -7.96 -25.75 -8.31
CA PRO A 167 -7.74 -26.94 -7.50
C PRO A 167 -6.62 -27.82 -8.07
N GLY A 168 -5.71 -28.26 -7.19
CA GLY A 168 -4.54 -29.07 -7.58
C GLY A 168 -3.30 -28.26 -7.96
N TYR A 169 -3.40 -26.93 -8.09
CA TYR A 169 -2.25 -26.05 -8.27
C TYR A 169 -1.80 -25.46 -6.93
N THR A 170 -0.50 -25.29 -6.77
CA THR A 170 0.11 -24.63 -5.60
C THR A 170 1.27 -23.76 -6.04
N ILE A 171 1.38 -22.57 -5.46
CA ILE A 171 2.55 -21.70 -5.66
C ILE A 171 3.56 -22.07 -4.57
N PRO A 172 4.84 -22.33 -4.90
CA PRO A 172 5.84 -22.69 -3.91
C PRO A 172 6.14 -21.52 -2.96
N ASP A 173 6.40 -21.84 -1.69
CA ASP A 173 6.81 -20.87 -0.66
C ASP A 173 8.25 -20.33 -0.85
N THR A 174 9.03 -20.99 -1.70
CA THR A 174 10.44 -20.66 -1.95
C THR A 174 10.73 -20.72 -3.44
N ALA A 175 11.34 -19.65 -3.96
CA ALA A 175 11.78 -19.55 -5.35
C ALA A 175 13.29 -19.27 -5.43
N TYR A 176 13.91 -19.61 -6.57
CA TYR A 176 15.36 -19.43 -6.79
C TYR A 176 15.62 -18.57 -8.02
N LYS A 177 16.20 -17.38 -7.79
CA LYS A 177 16.50 -16.41 -8.83
C LYS A 177 17.46 -16.96 -9.88
N ASP A 178 18.63 -17.47 -9.54
CA ASP A 178 19.72 -17.69 -10.50
C ASP A 178 19.77 -19.11 -11.09
N GLU A 179 18.67 -19.83 -10.97
CA GLU A 179 18.58 -21.24 -11.33
C GLU A 179 17.91 -21.51 -12.69
N GLY A 180 17.73 -20.44 -13.49
CA GLY A 180 16.91 -20.36 -14.69
C GLY A 180 17.03 -21.50 -15.73
N GLY A 181 15.87 -22.11 -15.99
CA GLY A 181 15.47 -22.95 -17.13
C GLY A 181 13.94 -22.82 -17.31
N GLU A 182 13.36 -23.35 -18.39
CA GLU A 182 11.90 -23.24 -18.64
C GLU A 182 11.03 -23.74 -17.47
N ASP A 183 11.54 -24.72 -16.72
CA ASP A 183 10.84 -25.37 -15.59
C ASP A 183 10.92 -24.60 -14.27
N LYS A 184 11.49 -23.37 -14.25
CA LYS A 184 11.76 -22.62 -13.00
C LYS A 184 10.98 -21.32 -12.85
N PHE A 185 9.96 -21.14 -13.67
CA PHE A 185 8.96 -20.10 -13.45
C PHE A 185 7.97 -20.55 -12.37
N LEU A 186 7.40 -19.57 -11.67
CA LEU A 186 6.23 -19.75 -10.85
C LEU A 186 5.02 -19.87 -11.77
N GLU A 187 4.35 -21.00 -11.74
CA GLU A 187 3.09 -21.19 -12.41
C GLU A 187 1.95 -20.70 -11.53
N ILE A 188 1.10 -19.84 -12.08
CA ILE A 188 -0.11 -19.34 -11.42
C ILE A 188 -1.28 -19.72 -12.31
N ARG A 189 -2.21 -20.50 -11.77
CA ARG A 189 -3.48 -20.85 -12.42
C ARG A 189 -4.63 -20.42 -11.56
N LEU A 190 -5.44 -19.51 -12.06
CA LEU A 190 -6.58 -18.95 -11.36
C LEU A 190 -7.86 -19.24 -12.12
N VAL A 191 -8.95 -19.32 -11.36
CA VAL A 191 -10.30 -19.45 -11.88
C VAL A 191 -11.16 -18.35 -11.26
N LEU A 192 -12.06 -17.78 -12.06
CA LEU A 192 -13.05 -16.82 -11.58
C LEU A 192 -14.26 -17.59 -11.06
N VAL A 193 -14.60 -17.39 -9.79
CA VAL A 193 -15.75 -18.05 -9.15
C VAL A 193 -16.72 -17.04 -8.55
N ASP A 194 -17.98 -17.42 -8.45
CA ASP A 194 -19.00 -16.69 -7.69
C ASP A 194 -18.90 -16.96 -6.18
N LEU A 195 -19.90 -16.47 -5.43
CA LEU A 195 -19.97 -16.65 -3.97
C LEU A 195 -20.29 -18.09 -3.55
N ASN A 196 -20.84 -18.92 -4.44
CA ASN A 196 -21.09 -20.34 -4.19
C ASN A 196 -19.87 -21.21 -4.54
N GLY A 197 -18.86 -20.62 -5.19
CA GLY A 197 -17.68 -21.32 -5.70
C GLY A 197 -17.85 -21.85 -7.12
N ASP A 198 -18.95 -21.50 -7.80
CA ASP A 198 -19.21 -21.91 -9.16
C ASP A 198 -18.39 -21.07 -10.14
N ARG A 199 -17.82 -21.74 -11.16
CA ARG A 199 -16.96 -21.08 -12.14
C ARG A 199 -17.79 -20.15 -13.04
N ILE A 200 -17.32 -18.91 -13.19
CA ILE A 200 -17.89 -17.90 -14.07
C ILE A 200 -17.23 -17.95 -15.45
N THR A 201 -18.02 -18.16 -16.50
CA THR A 201 -17.54 -18.31 -17.89
C THR A 201 -18.18 -17.32 -18.87
N ASP A 202 -19.02 -16.41 -18.38
CA ASP A 202 -19.84 -15.51 -19.19
C ASP A 202 -19.15 -14.20 -19.58
N ARG A 203 -17.93 -13.95 -19.08
CA ARG A 203 -17.17 -12.73 -19.36
C ARG A 203 -15.66 -12.96 -19.40
N GLU A 204 -14.97 -12.10 -20.14
CA GLU A 204 -13.52 -11.96 -20.06
C GLU A 204 -13.16 -10.87 -19.05
N VAL A 205 -12.08 -11.08 -18.30
CA VAL A 205 -11.64 -10.13 -17.27
C VAL A 205 -10.16 -9.83 -17.50
N PRO A 206 -9.80 -8.63 -17.99
CA PRO A 206 -8.42 -8.18 -18.02
C PRO A 206 -7.87 -8.15 -16.59
N LEU A 207 -6.67 -8.69 -16.40
CA LEU A 207 -6.00 -8.80 -15.11
C LEU A 207 -4.76 -7.89 -15.07
N LYS A 208 -4.28 -7.67 -13.85
CA LYS A 208 -3.01 -7.02 -13.56
C LYS A 208 -2.29 -7.85 -12.51
N LEU A 209 -1.01 -8.15 -12.79
CA LEU A 209 -0.12 -8.77 -11.81
C LEU A 209 0.66 -7.66 -11.09
N SER A 210 0.84 -7.83 -9.79
CA SER A 210 1.63 -6.91 -8.98
C SER A 210 2.43 -7.67 -7.93
N LEU A 211 3.64 -7.17 -7.65
CA LEU A 211 4.53 -7.71 -6.63
C LEU A 211 4.39 -6.90 -5.34
N LEU A 212 4.14 -7.58 -4.24
CA LEU A 212 4.00 -6.99 -2.91
C LEU A 212 4.98 -7.67 -1.97
N TYR A 213 5.20 -7.07 -0.81
CA TYR A 213 5.84 -7.72 0.32
C TYR A 213 4.82 -8.56 1.11
N ALA A 214 5.32 -9.38 2.05
CA ALA A 214 4.49 -10.24 2.90
C ALA A 214 3.39 -9.47 3.65
N ASN A 215 3.65 -8.21 4.01
CA ASN A 215 2.73 -7.28 4.66
C ASN A 215 1.76 -6.56 3.69
N ARG A 216 1.70 -6.99 2.42
CA ARG A 216 0.88 -6.40 1.34
C ARG A 216 1.24 -4.96 0.97
N LYS A 217 2.41 -4.45 1.36
CA LYS A 217 2.94 -3.21 0.79
C LYS A 217 3.47 -3.47 -0.62
N LEU A 218 3.17 -2.56 -1.55
CA LEU A 218 3.63 -2.66 -2.93
C LEU A 218 5.16 -2.59 -2.99
N VAL A 219 5.79 -3.45 -3.80
CA VAL A 219 7.21 -3.33 -4.11
C VAL A 219 7.40 -2.15 -5.05
N GLY A 220 8.28 -1.19 -4.76
CA GLY A 220 8.43 0.01 -5.59
C GLY A 220 8.77 -0.29 -7.07
N THR A 221 9.55 -1.35 -7.30
CA THR A 221 10.06 -1.75 -8.62
C THR A 221 9.28 -2.99 -9.11
N GLN A 222 8.24 -2.76 -9.92
CA GLN A 222 7.32 -3.82 -10.37
C GLN A 222 7.87 -4.70 -11.51
N ASP A 223 8.85 -4.22 -12.28
CA ASP A 223 9.54 -4.96 -13.35
C ASP A 223 10.43 -6.11 -12.84
N LEU A 224 10.57 -6.20 -11.51
CA LEU A 224 11.10 -7.38 -10.81
C LEU A 224 10.23 -8.61 -11.05
N LEU A 225 8.92 -8.45 -11.23
CA LEU A 225 8.03 -9.54 -11.63
C LEU A 225 7.96 -9.57 -13.15
N ALA A 226 8.48 -10.64 -13.76
CA ALA A 226 8.43 -10.83 -15.20
C ALA A 226 7.60 -12.04 -15.57
N MET A 227 6.71 -11.84 -16.55
CA MET A 227 5.95 -12.92 -17.17
C MET A 227 6.75 -13.52 -18.34
N ARG A 228 6.57 -14.81 -18.59
CA ARG A 228 7.17 -15.50 -19.74
C ARG A 228 6.52 -15.08 -21.06
N SER A 229 5.20 -14.87 -21.04
CA SER A 229 4.43 -14.40 -22.20
C SER A 229 4.31 -12.88 -22.19
N ASN A 230 4.26 -12.30 -23.38
CA ASN A 230 3.95 -10.89 -23.61
C ASN A 230 2.44 -10.64 -23.79
N GLU A 231 1.61 -11.70 -23.78
CA GLU A 231 0.16 -11.55 -23.84
C GLU A 231 -0.36 -10.86 -22.58
N GLU A 232 -1.38 -10.03 -22.77
CA GLU A 232 -2.04 -9.35 -21.66
C GLU A 232 -2.74 -10.39 -20.76
N PRO A 233 -2.46 -10.38 -19.45
CA PRO A 233 -3.04 -11.35 -18.54
C PRO A 233 -4.55 -11.11 -18.45
N LYS A 234 -5.35 -12.15 -18.71
CA LYS A 234 -6.81 -12.07 -18.63
C LYS A 234 -7.44 -13.42 -18.27
N ILE A 235 -8.60 -13.36 -17.62
CA ILE A 235 -9.54 -14.49 -17.57
C ILE A 235 -10.22 -14.58 -18.93
N ASP A 236 -10.17 -15.75 -19.55
CA ASP A 236 -10.86 -16.02 -20.81
C ASP A 236 -12.31 -16.49 -20.60
N ARG A 237 -13.02 -16.79 -21.69
CA ARG A 237 -14.40 -17.31 -21.64
C ARG A 237 -14.51 -18.73 -21.07
N SER A 238 -13.41 -19.40 -20.73
CA SER A 238 -13.45 -20.63 -19.94
C SER A 238 -13.51 -20.35 -18.43
N GLY A 239 -13.43 -19.08 -18.03
CA GLY A 239 -13.35 -18.67 -16.63
C GLY A 239 -11.99 -18.88 -15.99
N SER A 240 -10.94 -19.07 -16.81
CA SER A 240 -9.61 -19.45 -16.35
C SER A 240 -8.54 -18.45 -16.77
N PHE A 241 -7.47 -18.38 -16.00
CA PHE A 241 -6.24 -17.66 -16.31
C PHE A 241 -5.05 -18.53 -15.92
N SER A 242 -4.03 -18.58 -16.77
CA SER A 242 -2.76 -19.19 -16.40
C SER A 242 -1.59 -18.34 -16.87
N CYS A 243 -0.55 -18.25 -16.05
CA CYS A 243 0.69 -17.61 -16.45
C CYS A 243 1.90 -18.27 -15.79
N HIS A 244 3.05 -18.08 -16.44
CA HIS A 244 4.35 -18.40 -15.91
C HIS A 244 5.08 -17.09 -15.62
N CYS A 245 5.46 -16.86 -14.36
CA CYS A 245 6.10 -15.63 -13.92
C CYS A 245 7.36 -15.90 -13.09
N ARG A 246 8.24 -14.91 -12.95
CA ARG A 246 9.47 -15.04 -12.16
C ARG A 246 9.79 -13.72 -11.48
N ILE A 247 10.26 -13.82 -10.24
CA ILE A 247 10.80 -12.70 -9.47
C ILE A 247 12.30 -12.61 -9.75
N LYS A 248 12.75 -11.45 -10.21
CA LYS A 248 14.12 -11.19 -10.67
C LYS A 248 15.09 -10.77 -9.57
N ASP A 249 14.62 -10.52 -8.35
CA ASP A 249 15.48 -10.19 -7.21
C ASP A 249 15.24 -11.14 -6.03
N VAL A 250 16.19 -11.17 -5.10
CA VAL A 250 16.20 -12.03 -3.92
C VAL A 250 15.68 -11.27 -2.70
N SER A 251 14.96 -11.97 -1.81
CA SER A 251 14.44 -11.41 -0.56
C SER A 251 15.53 -10.77 0.31
N LYS A 252 16.77 -11.27 0.24
CA LYS A 252 17.93 -10.69 0.95
C LYS A 252 18.15 -9.21 0.63
N ASN A 253 17.94 -8.79 -0.62
CA ASN A 253 18.12 -7.40 -1.06
C ASN A 253 16.98 -6.49 -0.59
N HIS A 254 15.86 -7.08 -0.16
CA HIS A 254 14.67 -6.39 0.31
C HIS A 254 14.50 -6.57 1.83
N GLN A 255 15.57 -6.34 2.59
CA GLN A 255 15.57 -6.47 4.06
C GLN A 255 15.09 -7.84 4.56
N LYS A 256 15.33 -8.90 3.78
CA LYS A 256 14.85 -10.27 4.04
C LYS A 256 13.32 -10.41 4.03
N GLN A 257 12.59 -9.47 3.44
CA GLN A 257 11.14 -9.59 3.29
C GLN A 257 10.80 -10.61 2.19
N ALA A 258 9.84 -11.50 2.49
CA ALA A 258 9.24 -12.37 1.48
C ALA A 258 8.29 -11.56 0.59
N PHE A 259 8.10 -12.04 -0.64
CA PHE A 259 7.22 -11.42 -1.62
C PHE A 259 5.84 -12.07 -1.63
N ARG A 260 4.83 -11.37 -2.13
CA ARG A 260 3.53 -11.93 -2.52
C ARG A 260 3.23 -11.48 -3.94
N ILE A 261 2.60 -12.35 -4.71
CA ILE A 261 2.07 -12.01 -6.02
C ILE A 261 0.59 -11.75 -5.87
N GLN A 262 0.15 -10.56 -6.25
CA GLN A 262 -1.26 -10.23 -6.38
C GLN A 262 -1.66 -10.33 -7.84
N VAL A 263 -2.81 -10.96 -8.08
CA VAL A 263 -3.49 -10.92 -9.38
C VAL A 263 -4.85 -10.27 -9.15
N SER A 264 -5.06 -9.11 -9.75
CA SER A 264 -6.28 -8.32 -9.57
C SER A 264 -6.96 -8.03 -10.92
N PRO A 265 -8.28 -7.84 -10.97
CA PRO A 265 -8.92 -7.26 -12.14
C PRO A 265 -8.30 -5.90 -12.49
N ASN A 266 -8.12 -5.62 -13.77
CA ASN A 266 -7.69 -4.31 -14.25
C ASN A 266 -8.91 -3.39 -14.37
N THR A 267 -9.28 -2.79 -13.23
CA THR A 267 -10.45 -1.90 -13.13
C THR A 267 -10.25 -0.55 -13.81
N VAL A 268 -9.01 -0.17 -14.14
CA VAL A 268 -8.74 1.03 -14.95
C VAL A 268 -9.12 0.78 -16.41
N ALA A 269 -8.81 -0.40 -16.94
CA ALA A 269 -9.21 -0.80 -18.29
C ALA A 269 -10.72 -1.10 -18.36
N GLN A 270 -11.27 -1.73 -17.32
CA GLN A 270 -12.67 -2.13 -17.29
C GLN A 270 -13.27 -1.94 -15.88
N PRO A 271 -13.86 -0.76 -15.59
CA PRO A 271 -14.43 -0.44 -14.28
C PRO A 271 -15.54 -1.38 -13.82
N SER A 272 -16.22 -2.07 -14.74
CA SER A 272 -17.26 -3.04 -14.40
C SER A 272 -16.75 -4.28 -13.65
N ASN A 273 -15.43 -4.47 -13.56
CA ASN A 273 -14.78 -5.56 -12.85
C ASN A 273 -14.46 -5.23 -11.37
N PHE A 274 -14.98 -4.13 -10.83
CA PHE A 274 -14.80 -3.76 -9.41
C PHE A 274 -15.55 -4.69 -8.44
N ASP A 275 -16.38 -5.59 -8.96
CA ASP A 275 -17.09 -6.64 -8.24
C ASP A 275 -16.27 -7.93 -8.06
N ILE A 276 -15.00 -7.94 -8.48
CA ILE A 276 -14.10 -9.12 -8.42
C ILE A 276 -12.98 -8.88 -7.40
N GLY A 277 -12.85 -9.80 -6.44
CA GLY A 277 -11.79 -9.80 -5.44
C GLY A 277 -10.46 -10.25 -6.03
N ALA A 278 -9.37 -9.58 -5.63
CA ALA A 278 -8.01 -9.96 -6.04
C ALA A 278 -7.55 -11.25 -5.35
N PHE A 279 -6.75 -12.03 -6.05
CA PHE A 279 -6.00 -13.15 -5.50
C PHE A 279 -4.67 -12.67 -4.92
N PHE A 280 -4.25 -13.25 -3.80
CA PHE A 280 -2.93 -13.06 -3.21
C PHE A 280 -2.27 -14.42 -2.99
N SER A 281 -1.05 -14.61 -3.48
CA SER A 281 -0.25 -15.78 -3.12
C SER A 281 0.12 -15.75 -1.64
N GLU A 282 0.44 -16.91 -1.08
CA GLU A 282 1.22 -16.97 0.16
C GLU A 282 2.60 -16.31 -0.01
N PRO A 283 3.29 -15.93 1.09
CA PRO A 283 4.61 -15.34 1.03
C PRO A 283 5.61 -16.29 0.37
N ILE A 284 6.39 -15.76 -0.57
CA ILE A 284 7.40 -16.45 -1.35
C ILE A 284 8.77 -15.89 -0.99
N GLU A 285 9.64 -16.73 -0.41
CA GLU A 285 11.03 -16.37 -0.15
C GLU A 285 11.87 -16.61 -1.40
N VAL A 286 12.50 -15.55 -1.95
CA VAL A 286 13.33 -15.68 -3.15
C VAL A 286 14.81 -15.73 -2.78
N LYS A 287 15.47 -16.84 -3.11
CA LYS A 287 16.89 -17.10 -2.84
C LYS A 287 17.72 -17.02 -4.13
N SER A 288 19.03 -16.82 -4.03
CA SER A 288 19.91 -16.74 -5.22
C SER A 288 20.06 -18.11 -5.91
N LYS A 289 20.60 -19.12 -5.22
CA LYS A 289 20.75 -20.51 -5.70
C LYS A 289 20.55 -21.50 -4.55
N ARG A 290 20.15 -22.74 -4.84
CA ARG A 290 20.22 -23.85 -3.89
C ARG A 290 21.69 -24.12 -3.59
N LYS A 291 22.00 -24.31 -2.30
CA LYS A 291 23.31 -24.87 -1.91
C LYS A 291 23.33 -26.32 -2.39
N ARG A 292 24.18 -26.64 -3.37
CA ARG A 292 24.49 -28.05 -3.68
C ARG A 292 25.02 -28.68 -2.40
N LYS A 293 24.38 -29.74 -1.91
CA LYS A 293 25.01 -30.62 -0.93
C LYS A 293 26.23 -31.21 -1.63
N THR A 294 27.42 -30.71 -1.32
CA THR A 294 28.65 -31.34 -1.77
C THR A 294 28.74 -32.70 -1.10
N GLN A 295 28.63 -33.77 -1.89
CA GLN A 295 29.19 -35.06 -1.51
C GLN A 295 30.72 -34.88 -1.47
N GLN A 296 31.23 -34.33 -0.37
CA GLN A 296 32.66 -34.29 -0.04
C GLN A 296 32.82 -34.89 1.35
N ALA A 297 32.65 -36.20 1.40
CA ALA A 297 33.10 -37.05 2.50
C ALA A 297 33.38 -38.46 1.96
N GLN A 298 34.18 -38.56 0.89
CA GLN A 298 34.91 -39.77 0.48
C GLN A 298 35.65 -39.49 -0.83
N GLN A 299 36.86 -38.94 -0.70
CA GLN A 299 38.03 -39.12 -1.58
C GLN A 299 39.04 -38.00 -1.26
N GLN A 300 39.63 -38.10 -0.08
CA GLN A 300 40.95 -37.54 0.19
C GLN A 300 41.84 -38.72 0.60
N SER A 301 42.36 -39.39 -0.41
CA SER A 301 43.59 -40.19 -0.35
C SER A 301 43.96 -40.61 -1.77
N ALA A 302 44.77 -39.78 -2.43
CA ALA A 302 45.87 -40.19 -3.31
C ALA A 302 46.43 -38.97 -4.08
N ALA A 303 47.69 -38.64 -3.75
CA ALA A 303 48.76 -38.07 -4.58
C ALA A 303 48.46 -36.82 -5.42
N GLU A 304 49.03 -35.65 -5.13
CA GLU A 304 50.43 -35.24 -5.42
C GLU A 304 50.87 -35.47 -6.87
N GLY A 305 51.19 -34.37 -7.58
CA GLY A 305 51.92 -34.44 -8.86
C GLY A 305 51.81 -33.20 -9.76
N SER A 306 52.79 -32.29 -9.61
CA SER A 306 53.50 -31.47 -10.63
C SER A 306 52.77 -30.56 -11.64
N ASP A 307 53.12 -29.26 -11.53
CA ASP A 307 53.75 -28.35 -12.52
C ASP A 307 53.30 -28.17 -13.99
N ASP A 308 53.50 -26.90 -14.40
CA ASP A 308 53.77 -26.32 -15.73
C ASP A 308 52.65 -25.67 -16.61
N ALA A 309 52.69 -24.32 -16.60
CA ALA A 309 52.86 -23.36 -17.71
C ALA A 309 51.97 -23.32 -18.99
N LYS A 310 51.61 -22.06 -19.35
CA LYS A 310 51.18 -21.48 -20.66
C LYS A 310 49.77 -21.87 -21.15
N SER A 311 48.97 -21.07 -21.86
CA SER A 311 49.14 -19.81 -22.60
C SER A 311 47.77 -19.18 -22.95
N LEU A 312 47.77 -17.84 -23.09
CA LEU A 312 46.97 -16.96 -23.97
C LEU A 312 45.73 -17.50 -24.71
N SER A 313 44.61 -16.77 -24.60
CA SER A 313 43.88 -16.28 -25.79
C SER A 313 42.97 -15.09 -25.46
N SER A 314 43.25 -13.97 -26.14
CA SER A 314 42.47 -12.75 -26.26
C SER A 314 41.13 -12.97 -26.96
N GLY A 315 40.05 -12.39 -26.42
CA GLY A 315 38.73 -12.34 -27.06
C GLY A 315 38.04 -11.01 -26.76
N SER A 316 38.32 -10.02 -27.62
CA SER A 316 37.77 -8.66 -27.58
C SER A 316 36.28 -8.64 -27.91
N GLY A 317 35.42 -8.33 -26.93
CA GLY A 317 34.00 -8.06 -27.11
C GLY A 317 33.63 -6.68 -26.60
N LYS A 318 33.43 -5.72 -27.51
CA LYS A 318 33.01 -4.34 -27.25
C LYS A 318 31.75 -4.31 -26.37
N LYS A 319 31.90 -3.95 -25.09
CA LYS A 319 30.78 -3.53 -24.23
C LYS A 319 30.24 -2.19 -24.77
N ARG A 320 29.03 -2.21 -25.32
CA ARG A 320 28.20 -1.01 -25.48
C ARG A 320 28.04 -0.41 -24.08
N ARG A 321 28.68 0.73 -23.81
CA ARG A 321 28.45 1.52 -22.59
C ARG A 321 26.99 1.95 -22.64
N SER A 322 26.15 1.32 -21.82
CA SER A 322 24.88 1.96 -21.45
C SER A 322 25.28 3.28 -20.78
N SER A 323 24.76 4.39 -21.28
CA SER A 323 24.89 5.68 -20.62
C SER A 323 24.32 5.51 -19.22
N ARG A 324 25.20 5.54 -18.21
CA ARG A 324 24.77 5.53 -16.80
C ARG A 324 24.05 6.84 -16.57
N VAL A 325 22.77 6.79 -16.25
CA VAL A 325 21.99 7.98 -15.88
C VAL A 325 22.68 8.62 -14.68
N ARG A 326 22.81 9.94 -14.69
CA ARG A 326 23.57 10.68 -13.67
C ARG A 326 22.79 10.70 -12.36
N SER A 327 23.44 10.29 -11.28
CA SER A 327 22.85 10.14 -9.93
C SER A 327 23.25 11.21 -8.93
N VAL A 328 24.28 12.01 -9.23
CA VAL A 328 24.85 13.03 -8.33
C VAL A 328 25.08 14.36 -9.05
N PRO A 329 25.18 15.50 -8.34
CA PRO A 329 25.49 16.80 -8.92
C PRO A 329 26.91 16.86 -9.49
N ASN A 330 27.12 17.72 -10.49
CA ASN A 330 28.48 18.14 -10.86
C ASN A 330 29.06 19.08 -9.78
N LYS A 331 30.37 19.33 -9.86
CA LYS A 331 31.11 20.19 -8.91
C LYS A 331 30.50 21.59 -8.72
N ASP A 332 29.88 22.13 -9.76
CA ASP A 332 29.33 23.49 -9.80
C ASP A 332 27.79 23.52 -9.73
N GLU A 333 27.17 22.40 -9.35
CA GLU A 333 25.72 22.27 -9.25
C GLU A 333 25.28 21.94 -7.83
N THR A 334 24.10 22.41 -7.47
CA THR A 334 23.47 22.16 -6.16
C THR A 334 22.09 21.56 -6.36
N TRP A 335 21.57 20.94 -5.30
CA TRP A 335 20.24 20.33 -5.30
C TRP A 335 19.15 21.39 -5.17
N PHE A 336 18.08 21.20 -5.92
CA PHE A 336 16.85 21.97 -5.86
C PHE A 336 15.67 21.02 -5.73
N ILE A 337 14.65 21.50 -5.03
CA ILE A 337 13.40 20.79 -4.80
C ILE A 337 12.27 21.67 -5.29
N LYS A 338 11.48 21.11 -6.22
CA LYS A 338 10.19 21.67 -6.60
C LYS A 338 9.08 20.86 -5.95
N THR A 339 8.17 21.55 -5.27
CA THR A 339 6.92 21.00 -4.75
C THR A 339 5.76 21.58 -5.53
N GLU A 340 4.78 20.76 -5.91
CA GLU A 340 3.65 21.20 -6.73
C GLU A 340 2.35 20.50 -6.35
N GLN A 341 1.22 21.19 -6.50
CA GLN A 341 -0.12 20.66 -6.32
C GLN A 341 -0.99 21.04 -7.53
N TYR A 342 -1.85 20.13 -7.98
CA TYR A 342 -2.77 20.43 -9.09
C TYR A 342 -3.77 21.52 -8.72
N ASN A 343 -4.02 22.44 -9.65
CA ASN A 343 -5.05 23.47 -9.52
C ASN A 343 -6.18 23.32 -10.57
N LYS A 344 -6.12 22.28 -11.41
CA LYS A 344 -7.09 21.95 -12.46
C LYS A 344 -7.60 20.51 -12.35
N PRO A 345 -8.80 20.20 -12.85
CA PRO A 345 -9.33 18.84 -12.88
C PRO A 345 -8.43 17.87 -13.66
N PHE A 346 -8.36 16.61 -13.21
CA PHE A 346 -7.45 15.61 -13.77
C PHE A 346 -7.56 15.42 -15.30
N LEU A 347 -8.77 15.50 -15.87
CA LEU A 347 -8.98 15.34 -17.32
C LEU A 347 -8.24 16.42 -18.14
N GLU A 348 -8.16 17.64 -17.63
CA GLU A 348 -7.43 18.74 -18.27
C GLU A 348 -5.92 18.60 -18.06
N VAL A 349 -5.51 18.08 -16.90
CA VAL A 349 -4.09 17.91 -16.55
C VAL A 349 -3.45 16.70 -17.26
N LYS A 350 -4.23 15.67 -17.59
CA LYS A 350 -3.75 14.40 -18.15
C LYS A 350 -2.82 14.54 -19.38
N PRO A 351 -3.14 15.32 -20.42
CA PRO A 351 -2.24 15.47 -21.58
C PRO A 351 -0.89 16.11 -21.19
N HIS A 352 -0.91 17.07 -20.26
CA HIS A 352 0.29 17.74 -19.78
C HIS A 352 1.14 16.84 -18.87
N LEU A 353 0.53 15.86 -18.20
CA LEU A 353 1.25 14.85 -17.43
C LEU A 353 2.07 13.91 -18.32
N GLU A 354 1.52 13.51 -19.46
CA GLU A 354 2.23 12.70 -20.45
C GLU A 354 3.41 13.49 -21.02
N ALA A 355 3.18 14.75 -21.43
CA ALA A 355 4.23 15.66 -21.89
C ALA A 355 5.32 15.89 -20.82
N HIS A 356 4.94 16.05 -19.55
CA HIS A 356 5.88 16.18 -18.44
C HIS A 356 6.78 14.95 -18.28
N ARG A 357 6.20 13.74 -18.36
CA ARG A 357 6.98 12.49 -18.27
C ARG A 357 8.02 12.38 -19.39
N GLU A 358 7.63 12.73 -20.61
CA GLU A 358 8.54 12.77 -21.75
C GLU A 358 9.63 13.83 -21.59
N TRP A 359 9.27 15.00 -21.08
CA TRP A 359 10.22 16.08 -20.80
C TRP A 359 11.27 15.67 -19.76
N ILE A 360 10.85 15.06 -18.65
CA ILE A 360 11.78 14.51 -17.64
C ILE A 360 12.67 13.41 -18.24
N ALA A 361 12.12 12.52 -19.07
CA ALA A 361 12.89 11.47 -19.72
C ALA A 361 14.00 12.06 -20.63
N LYS A 362 13.66 13.08 -21.45
CA LYS A 362 14.62 13.80 -22.30
C LYS A 362 15.69 14.54 -21.49
N LEU A 363 15.32 15.12 -20.35
CA LEU A 363 16.29 15.75 -19.45
C LEU A 363 17.27 14.72 -18.88
N ARG A 364 16.79 13.54 -18.47
CA ARG A 364 17.66 12.45 -17.99
C ARG A 364 18.57 11.93 -19.10
N GLU A 365 18.06 11.78 -20.32
CA GLU A 365 18.86 11.36 -21.49
C GLU A 365 19.95 12.38 -21.86
N SER A 366 19.66 13.67 -21.72
CA SER A 366 20.64 14.76 -21.93
C SER A 366 21.62 14.94 -20.77
N GLY A 367 21.54 14.11 -19.73
CA GLY A 367 22.51 14.06 -18.64
C GLY A 367 22.14 14.87 -17.40
N HIS A 368 20.93 15.41 -17.33
CA HIS A 368 20.45 16.07 -16.10
C HIS A 368 20.25 15.04 -14.99
N CYS A 369 20.65 15.40 -13.78
CA CYS A 369 20.34 14.63 -12.58
C CYS A 369 19.00 15.13 -12.03
N ILE A 370 17.93 14.42 -12.36
CA ILE A 370 16.55 14.82 -12.07
C ILE A 370 15.67 13.60 -11.83
N THR A 371 14.79 13.69 -10.83
CA THR A 371 13.70 12.74 -10.59
C THR A 371 12.41 13.50 -10.26
N SER A 372 11.28 12.92 -10.60
CA SER A 372 9.94 13.46 -10.34
C SER A 372 9.07 12.32 -9.83
N GLY A 373 8.30 12.57 -8.79
CA GLY A 373 7.46 11.56 -8.15
C GLY A 373 6.34 12.15 -7.32
N HIS A 374 5.46 11.29 -6.85
CA HIS A 374 4.39 11.68 -5.94
C HIS A 374 4.84 11.54 -4.50
N ARG A 375 4.40 12.45 -3.63
CA ARG A 375 4.44 12.17 -2.20
C ARG A 375 3.39 11.10 -1.92
N LEU A 376 3.83 10.01 -1.30
CA LEU A 376 2.91 9.00 -0.84
C LEU A 376 2.42 9.40 0.55
N ASP A 377 1.13 9.25 0.80
CA ASP A 377 0.58 9.31 2.15
C ASP A 377 1.00 8.07 2.97
N SER A 378 0.51 7.98 4.20
CA SER A 378 0.75 6.84 5.10
C SER A 378 0.33 5.49 4.50
N ASP A 379 -0.57 5.50 3.54
CA ASP A 379 -1.17 4.32 2.90
C ASP A 379 -0.47 3.95 1.58
N GLY A 380 0.55 4.73 1.19
CA GLY A 380 1.29 4.50 -0.04
C GLY A 380 0.56 4.99 -1.29
N CYS A 381 -0.53 5.74 -1.14
CA CYS A 381 -1.27 6.32 -2.24
C CYS A 381 -0.59 7.63 -2.67
N PRO A 382 -0.41 7.86 -3.98
CA PRO A 382 0.13 9.11 -4.47
C PRO A 382 -0.87 10.24 -4.19
N GLY A 383 -0.47 11.21 -3.36
CA GLY A 383 -1.25 12.42 -3.15
C GLY A 383 -1.31 13.31 -4.39
N GLU A 384 -2.13 14.36 -4.30
CA GLU A 384 -2.19 15.44 -5.29
C GLU A 384 -0.89 16.26 -5.35
N GLU A 385 -0.05 16.12 -4.34
CA GLU A 385 1.25 16.76 -4.23
C GLU A 385 2.34 15.94 -4.91
N ARG A 386 3.17 16.62 -5.68
CA ARG A 386 4.33 16.04 -6.33
C ARG A 386 5.60 16.73 -5.88
N LEU A 387 6.67 15.94 -5.94
CA LEU A 387 8.00 16.33 -5.57
C LEU A 387 8.94 16.04 -6.73
N MET A 388 9.70 17.04 -7.12
CA MET A 388 10.78 16.91 -8.07
C MET A 388 12.08 17.33 -7.41
N ILE A 389 13.10 16.49 -7.57
CA ILE A 389 14.44 16.73 -7.04
C ILE A 389 15.41 16.72 -8.21
N PHE A 390 16.17 17.80 -8.37
CA PHE A 390 17.07 17.97 -9.50
C PHE A 390 18.25 18.86 -9.15
N THR A 391 19.25 18.87 -10.03
CA THR A 391 20.44 19.70 -9.87
C THR A 391 20.47 20.84 -10.86
N ALA A 392 20.93 22.03 -10.44
CA ALA A 392 21.19 23.16 -11.31
C ALA A 392 22.38 23.98 -10.80
N GLN A 393 22.93 24.84 -11.67
CA GLN A 393 24.09 25.69 -11.32
C GLN A 393 23.73 26.86 -10.40
N SER A 394 22.46 27.30 -10.42
CA SER A 394 21.97 28.42 -9.62
C SER A 394 20.45 28.35 -9.49
N TYR A 395 19.88 29.11 -8.54
CA TYR A 395 18.43 29.24 -8.41
C TYR A 395 17.77 29.77 -9.69
N ALA A 396 18.38 30.76 -10.35
CA ALA A 396 17.87 31.30 -11.61
C ALA A 396 17.87 30.25 -12.74
N ALA A 397 18.91 29.41 -12.82
CA ALA A 397 18.94 28.30 -13.78
C ALA A 397 17.89 27.23 -13.46
N ALA A 398 17.68 26.95 -12.16
CA ALA A 398 16.66 26.02 -11.71
C ALA A 398 15.24 26.52 -12.06
N GLU A 399 14.96 27.79 -11.79
CA GLU A 399 13.69 28.43 -12.12
C GLU A 399 13.43 28.44 -13.63
N ALA A 400 14.44 28.83 -14.44
CA ALA A 400 14.34 28.81 -15.89
C ALA A 400 14.08 27.40 -16.46
N LEU A 401 14.60 26.35 -15.82
CA LEU A 401 14.28 24.96 -16.17
C LEU A 401 12.83 24.62 -15.78
N MET A 402 12.37 25.02 -14.60
CA MET A 402 11.01 24.72 -14.13
C MET A 402 9.92 25.43 -14.95
N LEU A 403 10.19 26.63 -15.48
CA LEU A 403 9.27 27.32 -16.38
C LEU A 403 9.05 26.58 -17.72
N GLN A 404 9.93 25.63 -18.08
CA GLN A 404 9.76 24.76 -19.25
C GLN A 404 8.98 23.48 -18.94
N ASP A 405 8.67 23.21 -17.67
CA ASP A 405 7.85 22.07 -17.29
C ASP A 405 6.46 22.22 -17.91
N PRO A 406 5.97 21.24 -18.70
CA PRO A 406 4.65 21.29 -19.30
C PRO A 406 3.50 21.54 -18.31
N LEU A 407 3.63 21.11 -17.04
CA LEU A 407 2.63 21.39 -16.02
C LEU A 407 2.63 22.85 -15.57
N VAL A 408 3.80 23.48 -15.51
CA VAL A 408 3.95 24.90 -15.14
C VAL A 408 3.55 25.79 -16.29
N ALA A 409 4.05 25.50 -17.50
CA ALA A 409 3.79 26.29 -18.70
C ALA A 409 2.30 26.35 -19.10
N ASN A 410 1.52 25.33 -18.71
CA ASN A 410 0.07 25.27 -18.97
C ASN A 410 -0.78 25.59 -17.73
N ASP A 411 -0.17 26.14 -16.68
CA ASP A 411 -0.86 26.55 -15.45
C ASP A 411 -1.69 25.41 -14.85
N CYS A 412 -1.15 24.19 -14.83
CA CYS A 412 -1.81 23.00 -14.28
C CYS A 412 -1.50 22.78 -12.79
N VAL A 413 -0.52 23.51 -12.26
CA VAL A 413 -0.03 23.34 -10.89
C VAL A 413 0.27 24.68 -10.23
N ILE A 414 0.00 24.75 -8.94
CA ILE A 414 0.61 25.73 -8.04
C ILE A 414 1.91 25.09 -7.55
N TRP A 415 3.04 25.79 -7.69
CA TRP A 415 4.36 25.24 -7.40
C TRP A 415 5.24 26.20 -6.60
N GLN A 416 6.21 25.63 -5.91
CA GLN A 416 7.27 26.34 -5.19
C GLN A 416 8.61 25.69 -5.49
N LEU A 417 9.68 26.49 -5.46
CA LEU A 417 11.05 26.05 -5.70
C LEU A 417 11.94 26.44 -4.52
N ASN A 418 12.71 25.47 -4.04
CA ASN A 418 13.60 25.65 -2.91
C ASN A 418 14.99 25.09 -3.23
N GLY A 419 16.05 25.77 -2.79
CA GLY A 419 17.39 25.20 -2.76
C GLY A 419 17.51 24.17 -1.63
N TRP A 420 18.24 23.09 -1.85
CA TRP A 420 18.51 22.07 -0.83
C TRP A 420 19.98 22.11 -0.40
N VAL A 421 20.19 22.34 0.89
CA VAL A 421 21.52 22.32 1.53
C VAL A 421 21.55 21.13 2.49
N PRO A 422 22.38 20.09 2.23
CA PRO A 422 22.46 18.95 3.13
C PRO A 422 23.20 19.31 4.42
N GLU A 423 22.60 19.03 5.58
CA GLU A 423 23.27 19.13 6.88
C GLU A 423 24.00 17.83 7.26
N VAL A 424 23.43 16.67 6.93
CA VAL A 424 24.00 15.35 7.19
C VAL A 424 23.68 14.41 6.02
N GLY A 425 24.70 13.74 5.48
CA GLY A 425 24.56 12.81 4.34
C GLY A 425 24.42 13.50 2.98
N GLY A 426 24.69 12.75 1.90
CA GLY A 426 24.50 13.21 0.52
C GLY A 426 23.21 12.67 -0.09
N LEU A 427 22.61 13.42 -1.02
CA LEU A 427 21.50 12.93 -1.84
C LEU A 427 22.05 12.32 -3.12
N GLU A 428 21.69 11.06 -3.38
CA GLU A 428 22.02 10.34 -4.62
C GLU A 428 20.73 9.78 -5.22
N LEU A 429 20.49 10.02 -6.50
CA LEU A 429 19.34 9.48 -7.21
C LEU A 429 19.64 8.08 -7.76
N CYS A 430 18.75 7.12 -7.55
CA CYS A 430 18.92 5.74 -8.05
C CYS A 430 18.78 5.61 -9.58
#